data_AF-A0A6N8J711-F1
#
_entry.id   AF-A0A6N8J711-F1
#
_cell.length_a   1.000
_cell.length_b   1.000
_cell.length_c   1.000
_cell.angle_alpha   90.00
_cell.angle_beta   90.00
_cell.angle_gamma   90.00
#
_symmetry.space_group_name_H-M   'P 1'
#
loop_
_entity.id
_entity.type
_entity.pdbx_description
1 polymer ?
#
loop_
_entity_poly.entity_id
_entity_poly.type
_entity_poly.pdbx_seq_one_letter_code
_entity_poly.pdbx_strand_id
1 'polypeptide(L)'
;MGIQLKGLFGGFSGKVQRFKFGMITHLLGYISNLIDIGFQEHKASVSAMNATVAYNLKYAVTGISRDFSINLPELSFSQGKLIGPKSVTAEALAGLKVKFTWTASEIVRKLTHPADLLMITQKRLNL
;
A
#
# COMPACT_ATOMS: atom_id res chain seq x y z
N MET A 1 18.47 0.98 -31.19
CA MET A 1 18.31 2.35 -30.66
C MET A 1 18.14 2.24 -29.14
N GLY A 2 19.26 2.22 -28.40
CA GLY A 2 19.28 1.95 -26.96
C GLY A 2 19.19 3.24 -26.16
N ILE A 3 18.20 3.33 -25.28
CA ILE A 3 17.96 4.52 -24.45
C ILE A 3 18.95 4.45 -23.27
N GLN A 4 19.92 5.36 -23.27
CA GLN A 4 20.94 5.52 -22.22
C GLN A 4 20.30 6.03 -20.92
N LEU A 5 20.12 5.17 -19.93
CA LEU A 5 19.71 5.53 -18.56
C LEU A 5 20.88 6.02 -17.68
N LYS A 6 21.86 6.73 -18.27
CA LYS A 6 23.09 7.16 -17.57
C LYS A 6 23.00 8.53 -16.87
N GLY A 7 21.84 9.20 -16.86
CA GLY A 7 21.78 10.62 -16.51
C GLY A 7 21.17 11.04 -15.18
N LEU A 8 20.51 10.17 -14.40
CA LEU A 8 19.65 10.64 -13.29
C LEU A 8 20.03 10.18 -11.88
N PHE A 9 21.13 9.45 -11.72
CA PHE A 9 21.67 9.10 -10.41
C PHE A 9 23.11 9.57 -10.33
N GLY A 10 23.32 10.71 -9.66
CA GLY A 10 24.65 11.17 -9.26
C GLY A 10 25.43 10.02 -8.60
N GLY A 11 26.72 9.94 -8.90
CA GLY A 11 27.58 8.81 -8.58
C GLY A 11 27.64 8.48 -7.09
N PHE A 12 26.84 7.50 -6.66
CA PHE A 12 26.97 6.84 -5.36
C PHE A 12 27.58 5.45 -5.53
N SER A 13 28.55 5.11 -4.67
CA SER A 13 29.20 3.81 -4.61
C SER A 13 28.18 2.66 -4.54
N GLY A 14 28.37 1.60 -5.34
CA GLY A 14 27.47 0.44 -5.35
C GLY A 14 27.28 -0.22 -3.98
N LYS A 15 28.21 -0.03 -3.04
CA LYS A 15 28.08 -0.48 -1.64
C LYS A 15 26.96 0.27 -0.89
N VAL A 16 26.87 1.59 -1.08
CA VAL A 16 25.84 2.43 -0.45
C VAL A 16 24.46 2.05 -0.94
N GLN A 17 24.31 1.81 -2.25
CA GLN A 17 23.03 1.41 -2.82
C GLN A 17 22.57 0.04 -2.29
N ARG A 18 23.49 -0.92 -2.20
CA ARG A 18 23.21 -2.25 -1.63
C ARG A 18 22.82 -2.17 -0.15
N PHE A 19 23.47 -1.28 0.61
CA PHE A 19 23.12 -1.05 2.01
C PHE A 19 21.69 -0.51 2.17
N LYS A 20 21.35 0.57 1.45
CA LYS A 20 19.99 1.14 1.48
C LYS A 20 18.93 0.12 1.07
N PHE A 21 19.22 -0.63 0.00
CA PHE A 21 18.34 -1.69 -0.47
C PHE A 21 18.12 -2.75 0.60
N GLY A 22 19.21 -3.30 1.17
CA GLY A 22 19.14 -4.31 2.23
C GLY A 22 18.35 -3.85 3.45
N MET A 23 18.56 -2.61 3.90
CA MET A 23 17.85 -2.01 5.03
C MET A 23 16.33 -1.97 4.79
N ILE A 24 15.89 -1.48 3.62
CA ILE A 24 14.47 -1.40 3.29
C ILE A 24 13.86 -2.77 3.05
N THR A 25 14.52 -3.67 2.31
CA THR A 25 14.01 -5.02 2.09
C THR A 25 13.89 -5.83 3.37
N HIS A 26 14.82 -5.64 4.31
CA HIS A 26 14.78 -6.31 5.61
C HIS A 26 13.56 -5.83 6.42
N LEU A 27 13.34 -4.52 6.51
CA LEU A 27 12.17 -3.96 7.19
C LEU A 27 10.85 -4.46 6.56
N LEU A 28 10.73 -4.33 5.24
CA LEU A 28 9.51 -4.68 4.50
C LEU A 28 9.25 -6.19 4.50
N GLY A 29 10.29 -7.02 4.64
CA GLY A 29 10.17 -8.46 4.77
C GLY A 29 9.33 -8.90 5.97
N TYR A 30 9.35 -8.15 7.08
CA TYR A 30 8.51 -8.45 8.25
C TYR A 30 7.01 -8.23 8.01
N ILE A 31 6.66 -7.43 7.01
CA ILE A 31 5.27 -7.05 6.69
C ILE A 31 4.88 -7.43 5.26
N SER A 32 5.54 -8.43 4.68
CA SER A 32 5.32 -8.84 3.28
C SER A 32 3.86 -9.12 2.96
N ASN A 33 3.15 -9.81 3.85
CA ASN A 33 1.73 -10.13 3.67
C ASN A 33 0.85 -8.87 3.59
N LEU A 34 1.21 -7.81 4.33
CA LEU A 34 0.50 -6.53 4.26
C LEU A 34 0.81 -5.78 2.96
N ILE A 35 2.04 -5.90 2.46
CA ILE A 35 2.45 -5.28 1.20
C ILE A 35 1.71 -5.91 0.01
N ASP A 36 1.56 -7.25 0.02
CA ASP A 36 0.86 -7.98 -1.04
C ASP A 36 -0.62 -7.58 -1.14
N ILE A 37 -1.23 -7.17 -0.02
CA ILE A 37 -2.60 -6.66 0.03
C ILE A 37 -2.64 -5.16 -0.28
N GLY A 38 -1.78 -4.38 0.38
CA GLY A 38 -1.88 -2.93 0.48
C GLY A 38 -1.27 -2.17 -0.69
N PHE A 39 -0.36 -2.79 -1.46
CA PHE A 39 0.39 -2.12 -2.52
C PHE A 39 -0.01 -2.65 -3.90
N GLN A 40 -1.31 -2.91 -4.13
CA GLN A 40 -1.83 -3.47 -5.38
C GLN A 40 -1.95 -2.46 -6.52
N GLU A 41 -1.99 -1.15 -6.23
CA GLU A 41 -2.00 -0.09 -7.26
C GLU A 41 -0.58 0.19 -7.77
N HIS A 42 0.16 -0.86 -8.15
CA HIS A 42 1.48 -0.75 -8.77
C HIS A 42 1.42 -1.14 -10.26
N LYS A 43 2.47 -0.76 -11.01
CA LYS A 43 2.59 -1.14 -12.42
C LYS A 43 2.58 -2.67 -12.54
N ALA A 44 1.72 -3.22 -13.40
CA ALA A 44 1.54 -4.67 -13.59
C ALA A 44 2.82 -5.46 -13.93
N SER A 45 3.89 -4.77 -14.36
CA SER A 45 5.17 -5.38 -14.73
C SER A 45 6.16 -5.56 -13.56
N VAL A 46 5.79 -5.16 -12.35
CA VAL A 46 6.64 -5.20 -11.14
C VAL A 46 5.85 -5.91 -10.03
N SER A 47 6.49 -6.54 -9.05
CA SER A 47 5.77 -7.08 -7.88
C SER A 47 5.45 -5.98 -6.85
N ALA A 48 4.44 -6.21 -6.01
CA ALA A 48 4.07 -5.30 -4.92
C ALA A 48 5.27 -4.99 -4.01
N MET A 49 6.05 -6.02 -3.64
CA MET A 49 7.29 -5.86 -2.87
C MET A 49 8.31 -4.96 -3.57
N ASN A 50 8.59 -5.20 -4.85
CA ASN A 50 9.57 -4.40 -5.60
C ASN A 50 9.12 -2.93 -5.77
N ALA A 51 7.83 -2.71 -5.96
CA ALA A 51 7.25 -1.36 -6.04
C ALA A 51 7.37 -0.62 -4.69
N THR A 52 7.08 -1.31 -3.59
CA THR A 52 7.17 -0.77 -2.23
C THR A 52 8.62 -0.44 -1.85
N VAL A 53 9.56 -1.32 -2.20
CA VAL A 53 11.01 -1.09 -2.01
C VAL A 53 11.45 0.14 -2.80
N ALA A 54 11.08 0.24 -4.07
CA ALA A 54 11.44 1.38 -4.92
C ALA A 54 10.89 2.71 -4.40
N TYR A 55 9.64 2.72 -3.90
CA TYR A 55 9.04 3.89 -3.27
C TYR A 55 9.83 4.31 -2.03
N ASN A 56 10.05 3.39 -1.09
CA ASN A 56 10.68 3.73 0.18
C ASN A 56 12.17 4.08 0.04
N LEU A 57 12.87 3.52 -0.94
CA LEU A 57 14.24 3.96 -1.30
C LEU A 57 14.29 5.41 -1.79
N LYS A 58 13.20 5.89 -2.41
CA LYS A 58 13.12 7.24 -2.96
C LYS A 58 12.69 8.28 -1.93
N TYR A 59 11.75 7.93 -1.04
CA TYR A 59 11.10 8.91 -0.14
C TYR A 59 11.41 8.69 1.34
N ALA A 60 11.53 7.43 1.79
CA ALA A 60 11.67 7.10 3.21
C ALA A 60 13.14 6.99 3.68
N VAL A 61 14.09 6.71 2.78
CA VAL A 61 15.51 6.68 3.14
C VAL A 61 16.09 8.07 3.14
N THR A 62 16.57 8.51 4.29
CA THR A 62 17.20 9.82 4.48
C THR A 62 18.63 9.68 5.03
N GLY A 63 19.35 10.80 5.08
CA GLY A 63 20.73 10.86 5.57
C GLY A 63 21.79 10.76 4.48
N ILE A 64 23.04 10.88 4.90
CA ILE A 64 24.23 10.82 4.06
C ILE A 64 25.03 9.55 4.37
N SER A 65 25.97 9.21 3.47
CA SER A 65 26.78 8.00 3.60
C SER A 65 27.40 7.85 5.00
N ARG A 66 27.18 6.69 5.63
CA ARG A 66 27.46 6.27 7.03
C ARG A 66 26.32 6.43 8.04
N ASP A 67 25.38 7.34 7.81
CA ASP A 67 24.27 7.63 8.75
C ASP A 67 22.91 7.60 8.03
N PHE A 68 22.59 6.47 7.38
CA PHE A 68 21.27 6.30 6.78
C PHE A 68 20.23 5.99 7.84
N SER A 69 19.06 6.62 7.71
CA SER A 69 17.92 6.38 8.58
C SER A 69 16.63 6.27 7.76
N ILE A 70 15.59 5.73 8.40
CA ILE A 70 14.26 5.60 7.82
C ILE A 70 13.38 6.69 8.43
N ASN A 71 12.89 7.60 7.58
CA ASN A 71 11.88 8.58 7.94
C ASN A 71 10.51 7.88 7.97
N LEU A 72 10.07 7.49 9.17
CA LEU A 72 8.81 6.75 9.37
C LEU A 72 7.57 7.48 8.81
N PRO A 73 7.43 8.81 8.94
CA PRO A 73 6.37 9.57 8.26
C PRO A 73 6.26 9.35 6.74
N GLU A 74 7.37 9.10 6.06
CA GLU A 74 7.42 8.88 4.61
C GLU A 74 7.42 7.39 4.23
N LEU A 75 7.45 6.49 5.23
CA LEU A 75 7.42 5.06 5.02
C LEU A 75 6.00 4.64 4.58
N SER A 76 5.88 4.09 3.38
CA SER A 76 4.60 3.63 2.82
C SER A 76 4.65 2.13 2.56
N PHE A 77 3.69 1.40 3.13
CA PHE A 77 3.48 -0.04 2.88
C PHE A 77 2.17 -0.34 2.15
N SER A 78 1.30 0.66 1.99
CA SER A 78 0.08 0.58 1.20
C SER A 78 -0.05 1.81 0.31
N GLN A 79 -0.38 1.59 -0.96
CA GLN A 79 -0.74 2.61 -1.93
C GLN A 79 -1.88 2.09 -2.78
N GLY A 80 -2.97 2.84 -2.76
CA GLY A 80 -4.23 2.40 -3.32
C GLY A 80 -5.32 3.42 -3.08
N LYS A 81 -6.28 3.48 -4.00
CA LYS A 81 -7.58 4.08 -3.72
C LYS A 81 -8.43 3.09 -2.93
N LEU A 82 -8.68 3.38 -1.65
CA LEU A 82 -9.74 2.73 -0.88
C LEU A 82 -11.09 3.28 -1.37
N ILE A 83 -11.77 2.51 -2.23
CA ILE A 83 -13.05 2.92 -2.78
C ILE A 83 -14.14 2.25 -1.95
N GLY A 84 -14.92 3.07 -1.25
CA GLY A 84 -16.03 2.59 -0.42
C GLY A 84 -17.13 1.88 -1.22
N PRO A 85 -17.97 1.10 -0.55
CA PRO A 85 -19.12 0.43 -1.17
C PRO A 85 -20.09 1.45 -1.79
N LYS A 86 -20.72 1.06 -2.90
CA LYS A 86 -21.81 1.80 -3.53
C LYS A 86 -23.14 1.37 -2.89
N SER A 87 -24.11 2.30 -2.84
CA SER A 87 -25.50 2.04 -2.42
C SER A 87 -25.64 1.25 -1.12
N VAL A 88 -25.00 1.70 -0.04
CA VAL A 88 -25.13 1.07 1.28
C VAL A 88 -26.52 1.35 1.86
N THR A 89 -27.26 0.29 2.17
CA THR A 89 -28.55 0.38 2.88
C THR A 89 -28.55 -0.53 4.11
N ALA A 90 -29.25 -0.09 5.15
CA ALA A 90 -29.48 -0.85 6.37
C ALA A 90 -30.97 -0.79 6.72
N GLU A 91 -31.56 -1.95 6.98
CA GLU A 91 -32.97 -2.10 7.34
C GLU A 91 -33.09 -2.84 8.67
N ALA A 92 -33.89 -2.30 9.60
CA ALA A 92 -34.22 -2.99 10.84
C ALA A 92 -35.28 -4.06 10.56
N LEU A 93 -34.98 -5.30 10.93
CA LEU A 93 -35.88 -6.44 10.82
C LEU A 93 -36.39 -6.85 12.22
N ALA A 94 -37.52 -7.56 12.24
CA ALA A 94 -38.06 -8.13 13.47
C ALA A 94 -37.04 -9.06 14.16
N GLY A 95 -37.10 -9.08 15.50
CA GLY A 95 -36.25 -9.94 16.31
C GLY A 95 -34.80 -9.46 16.44
N LEU A 96 -34.59 -8.15 16.59
CA LEU A 96 -33.26 -7.55 16.79
C LEU A 96 -32.25 -7.85 15.67
N LYS A 97 -32.74 -7.93 14.43
CA LYS A 97 -31.92 -8.18 13.25
C LYS A 97 -31.77 -6.90 12.45
N VAL A 98 -30.62 -6.72 11.82
CA VAL A 98 -30.38 -5.65 10.85
C VAL A 98 -29.91 -6.29 9.56
N LYS A 99 -30.59 -5.98 8.45
CA LYS A 99 -30.21 -6.40 7.11
C LYS A 99 -29.38 -5.30 6.47
N PHE A 100 -28.16 -5.63 6.07
CA PHE A 100 -27.29 -4.75 5.32
C PHE A 100 -27.25 -5.18 3.86
N THR A 101 -27.44 -4.23 2.94
CA THR A 101 -27.26 -4.45 1.51
C THR A 101 -26.28 -3.43 0.99
N TRP A 102 -25.31 -3.87 0.20
CA TRP A 102 -24.31 -3.01 -0.42
C TRP A 102 -24.00 -3.54 -1.81
N THR A 103 -23.55 -2.66 -2.71
CA THR A 103 -23.06 -3.05 -4.02
C THR A 103 -21.63 -2.60 -4.21
N ALA A 104 -20.85 -3.37 -4.95
CA ALA A 104 -19.52 -2.93 -5.35
C ALA A 104 -19.61 -1.71 -6.28
N SER A 105 -18.61 -0.84 -6.23
CA SER A 105 -18.51 0.25 -7.19
C SER A 105 -18.07 -0.27 -8.55
N GLU A 106 -18.91 -0.07 -9.58
CA GLU A 106 -18.62 -0.44 -10.98
C GLU A 106 -17.33 0.21 -11.53
N ILE A 107 -16.89 1.31 -10.91
CA ILE A 107 -15.66 2.04 -11.26
C ILE A 107 -14.41 1.16 -11.01
N VAL A 108 -14.53 0.10 -10.21
CA VAL A 108 -13.39 -0.60 -9.60
C VAL A 108 -13.43 -2.12 -9.76
N ARG A 109 -13.98 -2.61 -10.87
CA ARG A 109 -14.00 -4.05 -11.20
C ARG A 109 -12.63 -4.74 -11.13
N LYS A 110 -11.52 -4.00 -11.21
CA LYS A 110 -10.15 -4.52 -11.11
C LYS A 110 -9.61 -4.62 -9.68
N LEU A 111 -10.16 -3.87 -8.71
CA LEU A 111 -9.70 -3.88 -7.30
C LEU A 111 -10.74 -4.43 -6.34
N THR A 112 -11.94 -4.78 -6.83
CA THR A 112 -12.97 -5.45 -6.01
C THR A 112 -12.86 -6.95 -6.22
N HIS A 113 -12.59 -7.70 -5.16
CA HIS A 113 -12.59 -9.16 -5.19
C HIS A 113 -13.92 -9.70 -4.66
N PRO A 114 -14.49 -10.79 -5.22
CA PRO A 114 -15.67 -11.46 -4.66
C PRO A 114 -15.58 -11.87 -3.19
N ALA A 115 -14.36 -11.90 -2.62
CA ALA A 115 -14.10 -12.26 -1.23
C ALA A 115 -13.94 -11.03 -0.31
N ASP A 116 -14.12 -9.81 -0.83
CA ASP A 116 -14.00 -8.60 -0.04
C ASP A 116 -15.08 -8.56 1.04
N LEU A 117 -14.65 -8.27 2.27
CA LEU A 117 -15.52 -8.20 3.43
C LEU A 117 -15.82 -6.75 3.78
N LEU A 118 -17.08 -6.44 4.07
CA LEU A 118 -17.49 -5.15 4.58
C LEU A 118 -17.21 -5.07 6.09
N MET A 119 -16.40 -4.09 6.50
CA MET A 119 -16.17 -3.80 7.91
C MET A 119 -17.30 -2.91 8.45
N ILE A 120 -18.08 -3.43 9.39
CA ILE A 120 -19.13 -2.67 10.10
C ILE A 120 -18.53 -2.12 11.39
N THR A 121 -18.62 -0.80 11.59
CA THR A 121 -18.23 -0.17 12.86
C THR A 121 -19.46 0.39 13.58
N GLN A 122 -19.71 -0.08 14.80
CA GLN A 122 -20.78 0.45 15.64
C GLN A 122 -20.22 1.61 16.47
N LYS A 123 -20.66 2.84 16.16
CA LYS A 123 -20.40 3.99 17.01
C LYS A 123 -21.50 4.08 18.06
N ARG A 124 -21.15 3.88 19.34
CA ARG A 124 -22.08 4.12 20.45
C ARG A 124 -22.29 5.63 20.56
N LEU A 125 -23.52 6.09 20.33
CA LEU A 125 -23.92 7.43 20.69
C LEU A 125 -24.13 7.43 22.21
N ASN A 126 -23.30 8.20 22.92
CA ASN A 126 -23.57 8.53 24.31
C ASN A 126 -24.69 9.58 24.27
N LEU A 127 -25.87 9.20 24.76
CA LEU A 127 -26.98 10.10 25.05
C LEU A 127 -26.82 10.67 26.46
#